data_AF-A0A7V9H613-F1
#
_entry.id   AF-A0A7V9H613-F1
#
_cell.length_a   1.000
_cell.length_b   1.000
_cell.length_c   1.000
_cell.angle_alpha   90.00
_cell.angle_beta   90.00
_cell.angle_gamma   90.00
#
_symmetry.space_group_name_H-M   'P 1'
#
loop_
_entity.id
_entity.type
_entity.pdbx_description
1 polymer ?
#
loop_
_entity_poly.entity_id
_entity_poly.type
_entity_poly.pdbx_seq_one_letter_code
_entity_poly.pdbx_strand_id
1 'polypeptide(L)'
;MSEERTNRQSFFSRMFKENEGEDGTSIYSRQEIGAGETGGREAGPHSRAFTVERAAEVIKNLPPEVPRPATVRIVRQTLEAAGIDINELDSSTRARESRLESEIDLGEDRIRKLKDDTEDVIRNLEDQIRKSREARNFGVAEQERKIDAAETGLEDIDMVRNFFGLPQNEPEEEPQEEPQEEPQGEPEQPSEDSTAGDETQVIGNVGEDDTQVLRQPGPLSDSEDYWSTRDERGQ
;
A
#
# COMPACT_ATOMS: atom_id res chain seq x y z
N MET A 1 -12.32 -50.99 -16.79
CA MET A 1 -11.17 -51.24 -15.91
C MET A 1 -10.35 -49.95 -15.83
N SER A 2 -10.74 -49.13 -14.86
CA SER A 2 -9.88 -48.37 -13.95
C SER A 2 -8.68 -47.60 -14.52
N GLU A 3 -8.88 -46.32 -14.85
CA GLU A 3 -7.87 -45.27 -14.63
C GLU A 3 -8.60 -43.98 -14.22
N GLU A 4 -8.96 -43.94 -12.93
CA GLU A 4 -9.37 -42.73 -12.22
C GLU A 4 -8.12 -41.99 -11.73
N ARG A 5 -8.21 -40.66 -11.69
CA ARG A 5 -7.27 -39.62 -11.20
C ARG A 5 -6.77 -38.70 -12.31
N THR A 6 -7.69 -37.90 -12.85
CA THR A 6 -7.32 -36.62 -13.45
C THR A 6 -6.75 -35.71 -12.37
N ASN A 7 -5.42 -35.73 -12.34
CA ASN A 7 -4.49 -34.70 -11.93
C ASN A 7 -5.05 -33.26 -11.99
N ARG A 8 -5.89 -32.89 -11.02
CA ARG A 8 -6.34 -31.51 -10.74
C ARG A 8 -5.48 -30.81 -9.68
N GLN A 9 -4.34 -31.38 -9.31
CA GLN A 9 -3.37 -30.77 -8.40
C GLN A 9 -2.04 -30.52 -9.11
N SER A 10 -2.01 -29.66 -10.13
CA SER A 10 -0.72 -29.38 -10.77
C SER A 10 -0.54 -27.98 -11.37
N PHE A 11 -1.27 -26.98 -10.85
CA PHE A 11 -0.94 -25.57 -11.12
C PHE A 11 -0.56 -24.79 -9.86
N PHE A 12 -1.23 -25.02 -8.73
CA PHE A 12 -0.83 -24.37 -7.47
C PHE A 12 0.47 -24.94 -6.86
N SER A 13 0.80 -26.20 -7.14
CA SER A 13 2.03 -26.84 -6.63
C SER A 13 3.30 -26.43 -7.39
N ARG A 14 3.21 -25.62 -8.46
CA ARG A 14 4.40 -25.10 -9.18
C ARG A 14 4.91 -23.76 -8.63
N MET A 15 4.13 -23.10 -7.76
CA MET A 15 4.59 -21.90 -7.05
C MET A 15 5.20 -22.21 -5.67
N PHE A 16 5.07 -23.45 -5.17
CA PHE A 16 5.42 -23.76 -3.77
C PHE A 16 6.18 -25.08 -3.56
N LYS A 17 6.87 -25.62 -4.56
CA LYS A 17 7.80 -26.75 -4.35
C LYS A 17 9.23 -26.37 -4.70
N GLU A 18 9.81 -25.64 -3.76
CA GLU A 18 11.09 -25.93 -3.11
C GLU A 18 11.97 -26.98 -3.83
N ASN A 19 13.01 -26.49 -4.49
CA ASN A 19 14.23 -27.24 -4.66
C ASN A 19 15.35 -26.40 -4.01
N GLU A 20 15.99 -27.04 -3.04
CA GLU A 20 17.13 -26.58 -2.27
C GLU A 20 18.27 -26.10 -3.18
N GLY A 21 18.87 -24.97 -2.81
CA GLY A 21 20.07 -24.47 -3.48
C GLY A 21 20.21 -22.96 -3.38
N GLU A 22 20.69 -22.51 -2.23
CA GLU A 22 21.38 -21.23 -2.00
C GLU A 22 20.52 -19.95 -1.89
N ASP A 23 20.60 -19.38 -0.68
CA ASP A 23 20.43 -17.98 -0.31
C ASP A 23 19.01 -17.37 -0.29
N GLY A 24 18.10 -18.06 0.40
CA GLY A 24 16.71 -17.64 0.61
C GLY A 24 16.26 -17.54 2.08
N THR A 25 17.09 -17.03 3.00
CA THR A 25 16.59 -16.55 4.30
C THR A 25 17.08 -15.13 4.57
N SER A 26 16.53 -14.15 3.85
CA SER A 26 16.55 -12.76 4.31
C SER A 26 15.47 -12.61 5.38
N ILE A 27 15.84 -13.05 6.59
CA ILE A 27 15.21 -12.64 7.83
C ILE A 27 15.25 -11.11 7.82
N TYR A 28 14.11 -10.43 8.00
CA TYR A 28 14.09 -8.99 8.21
C TYR A 28 14.92 -8.67 9.46
N SER A 29 16.21 -8.38 9.25
CA SER A 29 17.16 -7.98 10.27
C SER A 29 16.77 -6.63 10.82
N ARG A 30 15.93 -6.67 11.86
CA ARG A 30 15.72 -5.59 12.81
C ARG A 30 16.98 -5.42 13.67
N GLN A 31 18.09 -4.93 13.09
CA GLN A 31 19.21 -4.36 13.82
C GLN A 31 20.23 -3.76 12.83
N GLU A 32 20.19 -2.46 12.56
CA GLU A 32 21.44 -1.70 12.35
C GLU A 32 21.21 -0.22 12.68
N ILE A 33 21.20 0.02 13.98
CA ILE A 33 21.73 1.24 14.57
C ILE A 33 23.16 1.39 14.01
N GLY A 34 23.47 2.56 13.46
CA GLY A 34 24.72 2.85 12.75
C GLY A 34 25.95 2.15 13.32
N ALA A 35 26.44 1.14 12.60
CA ALA A 35 27.86 0.85 12.52
C ALA A 35 28.44 1.94 11.60
N GLY A 36 29.11 2.95 12.14
CA GLY A 36 30.41 2.76 12.76
C GLY A 36 31.42 3.15 11.70
N GLU A 37 31.89 4.39 11.75
CA GLU A 37 33.15 4.79 11.15
C GLU A 37 34.28 3.93 11.75
N THR A 38 34.41 2.69 11.28
CA THR A 38 35.63 1.91 11.43
C THR A 38 36.49 2.14 10.18
N GLY A 39 36.79 3.41 9.93
CA GLY A 39 38.05 3.83 9.34
C GLY A 39 39.11 3.88 10.43
N GLY A 40 39.27 2.77 11.16
CA GLY A 40 40.30 2.56 12.17
C GLY A 40 41.66 2.46 11.49
N ARG A 41 42.22 3.61 11.12
CA ARG A 41 43.65 3.73 10.86
C ARG A 41 44.30 3.96 12.21
N GLU A 42 44.84 2.87 12.78
CA GLU A 42 45.79 2.80 13.90
C GLU A 42 46.15 4.16 14.53
N ALA A 43 45.22 4.69 15.32
CA ALA A 43 45.53 5.73 16.28
C ALA A 43 45.85 4.97 17.56
N GLY A 44 47.11 5.01 17.99
CA GLY A 44 47.52 4.44 19.27
C GLY A 44 46.66 4.97 20.43
N PRO A 45 46.82 4.44 21.65
CA PRO A 45 45.98 4.77 22.82
C PRO A 45 45.97 6.26 23.24
N HIS A 46 46.58 7.16 22.46
CA HIS A 46 46.68 8.60 22.71
C HIS A 46 46.29 9.50 21.52
N SER A 47 45.72 8.99 20.43
CA SER A 47 45.16 9.83 19.34
C SER A 47 43.69 9.52 19.06
N ARG A 48 42.93 9.28 20.13
CA ARG A 48 41.47 9.36 20.07
C ARG A 48 41.12 10.84 19.93
N ALA A 49 40.81 11.30 18.72
CA ALA A 49 40.28 12.64 18.50
C ALA A 49 39.18 12.89 19.54
N PHE A 50 39.42 13.85 20.43
CA PHE A 50 38.56 14.08 21.58
C PHE A 50 37.38 14.92 21.14
N THR A 51 36.19 14.31 21.14
CA THR A 51 35.00 14.91 20.55
C THR A 51 34.21 15.76 21.56
N VAL A 52 33.34 16.63 21.04
CA VAL A 52 32.40 17.48 21.79
C VAL A 52 31.62 16.69 22.84
N GLU A 53 31.27 15.45 22.52
CA GLU A 53 30.53 14.53 23.41
C GLU A 53 31.31 14.25 24.69
N ARG A 54 32.64 14.08 24.61
CA ARG A 54 33.47 13.82 25.79
C ARG A 54 33.61 15.06 26.68
N ALA A 55 33.69 16.25 26.08
CA ALA A 55 33.66 17.51 26.83
C ALA A 55 32.29 17.68 27.53
N ALA A 56 31.20 17.33 26.86
CA ALA A 56 29.86 17.34 27.44
C ALA A 56 29.71 16.33 28.60
N GLU A 57 30.33 15.15 28.52
CA GLU A 57 30.37 14.18 29.62
C GLU A 57 31.07 14.74 30.86
N VAL A 58 32.22 15.40 30.70
CA VAL A 58 32.93 16.04 31.83
C VAL A 58 32.04 17.09 32.50
N ILE A 59 31.33 17.90 31.71
CA ILE A 59 30.40 18.91 32.24
C ILE A 59 29.23 18.24 32.99
N LYS A 60 28.65 17.17 32.46
CA LYS A 60 27.53 16.44 33.08
C LYS A 60 27.90 15.76 34.41
N ASN A 61 29.16 15.41 34.59
CA ASN A 61 29.66 14.76 35.80
C ASN A 61 30.04 15.74 36.91
N LEU A 62 29.94 17.05 36.69
CA LEU A 62 30.21 18.04 37.73
C LEU A 62 29.00 18.25 38.65
N PRO A 63 29.22 18.46 39.97
CA PRO A 63 28.14 18.76 40.89
C PRO A 63 27.43 20.07 40.49
N PRO A 64 26.09 20.12 40.46
CA PRO A 64 25.35 21.31 40.03
C PRO A 64 25.52 22.50 40.98
N GLU A 65 26.00 22.27 42.21
CA GLU A 65 26.27 23.31 43.22
C GLU A 65 27.56 24.10 42.92
N VAL A 66 28.41 23.62 42.02
CA VAL A 66 29.64 24.29 41.65
C VAL A 66 29.31 25.56 40.83
N PRO A 67 29.76 26.75 41.26
CA PRO A 67 29.54 27.97 40.48
C PRO A 67 30.11 27.84 39.08
N ARG A 68 29.38 28.33 38.06
CA ARG A 68 29.78 28.25 36.64
C ARG A 68 31.24 28.66 36.37
N PRO A 69 31.81 29.72 36.98
CA PRO A 69 33.22 30.05 36.77
C PRO A 69 34.19 28.94 37.22
N ALA A 70 33.87 28.24 38.31
CA ALA A 70 34.66 27.11 38.79
C ALA A 70 34.47 25.87 37.88
N THR A 71 33.25 25.61 37.40
CA THR A 71 32.95 24.56 36.40
C THR A 71 33.81 24.73 35.15
N VAL A 72 33.85 25.95 34.59
CA VAL A 72 34.64 26.27 33.40
C VAL A 72 36.12 26.03 33.65
N ARG A 73 36.64 26.44 34.82
CA ARG A 73 38.05 26.22 35.18
C ARG A 73 38.38 24.74 35.29
N ILE A 74 37.52 23.95 35.95
CA ILE A 74 37.72 22.51 36.14
C ILE A 74 37.68 21.79 34.79
N VAL A 75 36.69 22.09 33.95
CA VAL A 75 36.55 21.51 32.61
C VAL A 75 37.75 21.88 31.75
N ARG A 76 38.14 23.17 31.71
CA ARG A 76 39.32 23.61 30.97
C ARG A 76 40.59 22.85 31.40
N GLN A 77 40.86 22.76 32.70
CA GLN A 77 42.03 22.04 33.22
C GLN A 77 41.99 20.54 32.88
N THR A 78 40.80 19.95 32.89
CA THR A 78 40.61 18.53 32.55
C THR A 78 40.81 18.28 31.06
N LEU A 79 40.32 19.18 30.20
CA LEU A 79 40.54 19.13 28.76
C LEU A 79 42.01 19.35 28.41
N GLU A 80 42.67 20.34 29.01
CA GLU A 80 44.10 20.59 28.84
C GLU A 80 44.95 19.40 29.31
N ALA A 81 44.63 18.80 30.47
CA ALA A 81 45.31 17.60 30.97
C ALA A 81 45.09 16.36 30.07
N ALA A 82 43.97 16.34 29.34
CA ALA A 82 43.68 15.33 28.33
C ALA A 82 44.33 15.63 26.96
N GLY A 83 45.05 16.75 26.82
CA GLY A 83 45.73 17.15 25.59
C GLY A 83 44.82 17.77 24.53
N ILE A 84 43.68 18.35 24.93
CA ILE A 84 42.68 18.90 24.01
C ILE A 84 42.87 20.41 23.89
N ASP A 85 43.05 20.90 22.66
CA ASP A 85 43.02 22.34 22.39
C ASP A 85 41.58 22.85 22.38
N ILE A 86 41.34 23.94 23.11
CA ILE A 86 40.05 24.61 23.20
C ILE A 86 39.63 25.18 21.84
N ASN A 87 40.58 25.63 21.02
CA ASN A 87 40.28 26.16 19.68
C ASN A 87 39.83 25.05 18.71
N GLU A 88 40.43 23.87 18.82
CA GLU A 88 40.00 22.67 18.08
C GLU A 88 38.62 22.21 18.55
N LEU A 89 38.37 22.22 19.87
CA LEU A 89 37.06 21.91 20.45
C LEU A 89 35.97 22.89 19.97
N ASP A 90 36.26 24.19 19.90
CA ASP A 90 35.32 25.20 19.37
C ASP A 90 35.02 24.93 17.89
N SER A 91 36.04 24.67 17.08
CA SER A 91 35.88 24.34 15.66
C SER A 91 35.08 23.05 15.46
N SER A 92 35.36 22.02 16.26
CA SER A 92 34.63 20.75 16.27
C SER A 92 33.18 20.92 16.71
N THR A 93 32.93 21.78 17.71
CA THR A 93 31.58 22.10 18.19
C THR A 93 30.76 22.77 17.09
N ARG A 94 31.30 23.79 16.42
CA ARG A 94 30.61 24.46 15.31
C ARG A 94 30.36 23.55 14.11
N ALA A 95 31.33 22.69 13.76
CA ALA A 95 31.15 21.71 12.69
C ALA A 95 30.06 20.69 13.04
N ARG A 96 30.01 20.25 14.30
CA ARG A 96 28.99 19.31 14.80
C ARG A 96 27.60 19.96 14.82
N GLU A 97 27.51 21.20 15.26
CA GLU A 97 26.29 22.01 15.24
C GLU A 97 25.75 22.16 13.82
N SER A 98 26.58 22.65 12.88
CA SER A 98 26.17 22.80 11.48
C SER A 98 25.72 21.49 10.83
N ARG A 99 26.38 20.37 11.16
CA ARG A 99 25.96 19.04 10.67
C ARG A 99 24.59 18.64 11.23
N LEU A 100 24.36 18.86 12.52
CA LEU A 100 23.08 18.53 13.16
C LEU A 100 21.95 19.45 12.66
N GLU A 101 22.21 20.74 12.49
CA GLU A 101 21.26 21.68 11.88
C GLU A 101 20.86 21.22 10.47
N SER A 102 21.84 20.88 9.63
CA SER A 102 21.55 20.37 8.29
C SER A 102 20.77 19.05 8.29
N GLU A 103 21.00 18.18 9.28
CA GLU A 103 20.26 16.92 9.42
C GLU A 103 18.82 17.16 9.89
N ILE A 104 18.62 18.14 10.78
CA ILE A 104 17.30 18.59 11.22
C ILE A 104 16.53 19.16 10.02
N ASP A 105 17.13 20.09 9.27
CA ASP A 105 16.49 20.71 8.09
C ASP A 105 16.06 19.66 7.06
N LEU A 106 16.96 18.70 6.76
CA LEU A 106 16.67 17.60 5.85
C LEU A 106 15.54 16.69 6.39
N GLY A 107 15.53 16.44 7.70
CA GLY A 107 14.47 15.70 8.37
C GLY A 107 13.12 16.42 8.26
N GLU A 108 13.09 17.72 8.49
CA GLU A 108 11.90 18.55 8.39
C GLU A 108 11.37 18.64 6.96
N ASP A 109 12.25 18.78 5.97
CA ASP A 109 11.89 18.74 4.54
C ASP A 109 11.24 17.40 4.18
N ARG A 110 11.82 16.29 4.65
CA ARG A 110 11.26 14.95 4.40
C ARG A 110 9.90 14.78 5.07
N ILE A 111 9.72 15.25 6.30
CA ILE A 111 8.44 15.21 7.00
C ILE A 111 7.39 16.02 6.25
N ARG A 112 7.74 17.24 5.80
CA ARG A 112 6.84 18.09 5.01
C ARG A 112 6.43 17.40 3.71
N LYS A 113 7.38 16.87 2.96
CA LYS A 113 7.10 16.14 1.72
C LYS A 113 6.15 14.96 1.94
N LEU A 114 6.43 14.13 2.94
CA LEU A 114 5.57 12.98 3.26
C LEU A 114 4.15 13.40 3.65
N LYS A 115 4.02 14.52 4.37
CA LYS A 115 2.72 15.08 4.74
C LYS A 115 1.96 15.56 3.51
N ASP A 116 2.61 16.32 2.64
CA ASP A 116 2.00 16.88 1.43
C ASP A 116 1.58 15.76 0.47
N ASP A 117 2.46 14.78 0.22
CA ASP A 117 2.16 13.60 -0.62
C ASP A 117 0.96 12.81 -0.07
N THR A 118 0.89 12.63 1.26
CA THR A 118 -0.21 11.91 1.90
C THR A 118 -1.53 12.69 1.81
N GLU A 119 -1.48 13.99 2.02
CA GLU A 119 -2.63 14.89 1.92
C GLU A 119 -3.21 14.91 0.50
N ASP A 120 -2.35 14.92 -0.53
CA ASP A 120 -2.79 14.84 -1.93
C ASP A 120 -3.46 13.50 -2.25
N VAL A 121 -2.94 12.39 -1.70
CA VAL A 121 -3.59 11.07 -1.82
C VAL A 121 -4.96 11.07 -1.14
N ILE A 122 -5.07 11.63 0.07
CA ILE A 122 -6.34 11.73 0.79
C ILE A 122 -7.37 12.51 -0.03
N ARG A 123 -7.00 13.69 -0.53
CA ARG A 123 -7.91 14.52 -1.37
C ARG A 123 -8.38 13.78 -2.61
N ASN A 124 -7.49 13.09 -3.30
CA ASN A 124 -7.85 12.29 -4.47
C ASN A 124 -8.83 11.16 -4.12
N LEU A 125 -8.62 10.46 -3.01
CA LEU A 125 -9.52 9.40 -2.56
C LEU A 125 -10.89 9.96 -2.14
N GLU A 126 -10.92 11.09 -1.43
CA GLU A 126 -12.17 11.78 -1.07
C GLU A 126 -12.97 12.19 -2.33
N ASP A 127 -12.28 12.69 -3.35
CA ASP A 127 -12.88 13.03 -4.64
C ASP A 127 -13.44 11.81 -5.37
N GLN A 128 -12.72 10.69 -5.34
CA GLN A 128 -13.21 9.43 -5.91
C GLN A 128 -14.44 8.92 -5.16
N ILE A 129 -14.41 8.92 -3.82
CA ILE A 129 -15.56 8.51 -2.99
C ILE A 129 -16.78 9.39 -3.30
N ARG A 130 -16.58 10.70 -3.41
CA ARG A 130 -17.64 11.65 -3.80
C ARG A 130 -18.23 11.30 -5.16
N LYS A 131 -17.40 11.14 -6.20
CA LYS A 131 -17.86 10.75 -7.54
C LYS A 131 -18.58 9.41 -7.57
N SER A 132 -18.08 8.40 -6.85
CA SER A 132 -18.74 7.09 -6.74
C SER A 132 -20.10 7.19 -6.06
N ARG A 133 -20.23 8.02 -5.02
CA ARG A 133 -21.53 8.28 -4.37
C ARG A 133 -22.50 8.97 -5.30
N GLU A 134 -22.05 9.98 -6.05
CA GLU A 134 -22.87 10.67 -7.05
C GLU A 134 -23.36 9.71 -8.14
N ALA A 135 -22.46 8.90 -8.70
CA ALA A 135 -22.81 7.91 -9.73
C ALA A 135 -23.81 6.87 -9.23
N ARG A 136 -23.60 6.35 -8.01
CA ARG A 136 -24.54 5.43 -7.37
C ARG A 136 -25.91 6.09 -7.17
N ASN A 137 -25.94 7.29 -6.58
CA ASN A 137 -27.21 7.97 -6.29
C ASN A 137 -27.97 8.28 -7.59
N PHE A 138 -27.27 8.65 -8.66
CA PHE A 138 -27.87 8.83 -9.97
C PHE A 138 -28.47 7.52 -10.50
N GLY A 139 -27.71 6.42 -10.46
CA GLY A 139 -28.19 5.11 -10.90
C GLY A 139 -29.38 4.61 -10.10
N VAL A 140 -29.37 4.79 -8.77
CA VAL A 140 -30.51 4.45 -7.89
C VAL A 140 -31.74 5.26 -8.27
N ALA A 141 -31.62 6.58 -8.40
CA ALA A 141 -32.75 7.44 -8.75
C ALA A 141 -33.35 7.10 -10.13
N GLU A 142 -32.51 6.68 -11.10
CA GLU A 142 -33.01 6.22 -12.39
C GLU A 142 -33.83 4.92 -12.28
N GLN A 143 -33.38 3.98 -11.43
CA GLN A 143 -34.09 2.72 -11.21
C GLN A 143 -35.37 2.92 -10.40
N GLU A 144 -35.32 3.74 -9.34
CA GLU A 144 -36.51 4.13 -8.57
C GLU A 144 -37.56 4.73 -9.49
N ARG A 145 -37.18 5.65 -10.38
CA ARG A 145 -38.10 6.20 -11.39
C ARG A 145 -38.70 5.15 -12.31
N LYS A 146 -37.94 4.12 -12.71
CA LYS A 146 -38.43 3.03 -13.57
C LYS A 146 -39.40 2.13 -12.81
N ILE A 147 -39.13 1.87 -11.53
CA ILE A 147 -40.02 1.11 -10.64
C ILE A 147 -41.32 1.88 -10.45
N ASP A 148 -41.28 3.17 -10.08
CA ASP A 148 -42.47 4.01 -9.92
C ASP A 148 -43.35 4.02 -11.18
N ALA A 149 -42.71 4.10 -12.37
CA ALA A 149 -43.41 4.05 -13.65
C ALA A 149 -44.03 2.67 -13.92
N ALA A 150 -43.36 1.59 -13.55
CA ALA A 150 -43.88 0.23 -13.68
C ALA A 150 -45.02 -0.04 -12.69
N GLU A 151 -44.90 0.43 -11.45
CA GLU A 151 -45.95 0.34 -10.42
C GLU A 151 -47.22 1.07 -10.87
N THR A 152 -47.08 2.31 -11.35
CA THR A 152 -48.21 3.05 -11.93
C THR A 152 -48.84 2.27 -13.10
N GLY A 153 -48.02 1.67 -13.96
CA GLY A 153 -48.51 0.84 -15.05
C GLY A 153 -49.24 -0.43 -14.60
N LEU A 154 -48.82 -1.04 -13.49
CA LEU A 154 -49.53 -2.17 -12.87
C LEU A 154 -50.87 -1.73 -12.27
N GLU A 155 -50.92 -0.58 -11.61
CA GLU A 155 -52.18 0.01 -11.10
C GLU A 155 -53.19 0.25 -12.24
N ASP A 156 -52.73 0.78 -13.37
CA ASP A 156 -53.57 0.97 -14.57
C ASP A 156 -54.12 -0.36 -15.11
N ILE A 157 -53.28 -1.41 -15.15
CA ILE A 157 -53.70 -2.76 -15.57
C ILE A 157 -54.76 -3.31 -14.62
N ASP A 158 -54.55 -3.18 -13.31
CA ASP A 158 -55.51 -3.64 -12.31
C ASP A 158 -56.83 -2.87 -12.38
N MET A 159 -56.80 -1.56 -12.64
CA MET A 159 -57.99 -0.77 -12.89
C MET A 159 -58.80 -1.31 -14.09
N VAL A 160 -58.13 -1.60 -15.20
CA VAL A 160 -58.76 -2.16 -16.40
C VAL A 160 -59.30 -3.56 -16.12
N ARG A 161 -58.54 -4.43 -15.45
CA ARG A 161 -59.00 -5.79 -15.08
C ARG A 161 -60.25 -5.73 -14.22
N ASN A 162 -60.24 -4.88 -13.20
CA ASN A 162 -61.39 -4.69 -12.30
C ASN A 162 -62.62 -4.17 -13.06
N PHE A 163 -62.43 -3.26 -14.02
CA PHE A 163 -63.52 -2.76 -14.87
C PHE A 163 -64.16 -3.87 -15.73
N PHE A 164 -63.36 -4.80 -16.25
CA PHE A 164 -63.84 -5.92 -17.08
C PHE A 164 -64.17 -7.20 -16.29
N GLY A 165 -63.93 -7.24 -14.98
CA GLY A 165 -64.12 -8.44 -14.14
C GLY A 165 -63.16 -9.59 -14.48
N LEU A 166 -61.94 -9.28 -14.91
CA LEU A 166 -60.91 -10.27 -15.22
C LEU A 166 -60.25 -10.79 -13.92
N PRO A 167 -59.89 -12.09 -13.83
CA PRO A 167 -59.22 -12.63 -12.66
C PRO A 167 -57.84 -11.99 -12.46
N GLN A 168 -57.48 -11.68 -11.20
CA GLN A 168 -56.11 -11.37 -10.83
C GLN A 168 -55.31 -12.67 -10.83
N ASN A 169 -54.19 -12.68 -11.55
CA ASN A 169 -53.19 -13.72 -11.34
C ASN A 169 -52.51 -13.39 -10.00
N GLU A 170 -52.92 -14.06 -8.94
CA GLU A 170 -52.16 -14.05 -7.68
C GLU A 170 -50.78 -14.64 -7.98
N PRO A 171 -49.69 -14.01 -7.53
CA PRO A 171 -48.38 -14.63 -7.63
C PRO A 171 -48.44 -15.95 -6.85
N GLU A 172 -48.20 -17.06 -7.54
CA GLU A 172 -48.05 -18.37 -6.91
C GLU A 172 -46.98 -18.23 -5.82
N GLU A 173 -47.37 -18.37 -4.56
CA GLU A 173 -46.43 -18.53 -3.45
C GLU A 173 -45.54 -19.72 -3.81
N GLU A 174 -44.27 -19.48 -4.11
CA GLU A 174 -43.29 -20.56 -4.22
C GLU A 174 -43.37 -21.39 -2.93
N PRO A 175 -43.60 -22.71 -3.01
CA PRO A 175 -43.79 -23.51 -1.81
C PRO A 175 -42.52 -23.44 -0.97
N GLN A 176 -42.66 -22.89 0.24
CA GLN A 176 -41.63 -22.92 1.27
C GLN A 176 -41.28 -24.39 1.52
N GLU A 177 -40.08 -24.79 1.15
CA GLU A 177 -39.52 -26.09 1.52
C GLU A 177 -39.49 -26.17 3.06
N GLU A 178 -40.32 -27.04 3.63
CA GLU A 178 -40.30 -27.31 5.07
C GLU A 178 -38.90 -27.82 5.49
N PRO A 179 -38.38 -27.38 6.66
CA PRO A 179 -37.09 -27.85 7.13
C PRO A 179 -37.20 -29.32 7.54
N GLN A 180 -36.55 -30.20 6.77
CA GLN A 180 -36.45 -31.61 7.12
C GLN A 180 -35.69 -31.78 8.44
N GLU A 181 -36.33 -32.41 9.41
CA GLU A 181 -35.74 -32.82 10.68
C GLU A 181 -34.62 -33.85 10.44
N GLU A 182 -33.42 -33.56 10.94
CA GLU A 182 -32.35 -34.55 11.05
C GLU A 182 -32.72 -35.65 12.07
N PRO A 183 -32.37 -36.92 11.80
CA PRO A 183 -31.98 -37.83 12.85
C PRO A 183 -30.47 -38.08 12.79
N GLN A 184 -29.80 -37.74 13.88
CA GLN A 184 -28.41 -38.05 14.19
C GLN A 184 -28.14 -39.57 14.07
N GLY A 185 -26.98 -39.92 13.48
CA GLY A 185 -26.43 -41.27 13.50
C GLY A 185 -25.23 -41.46 12.58
N GLU A 186 -24.07 -40.95 12.98
CA GLU A 186 -22.75 -41.30 12.40
C GLU A 186 -22.31 -42.75 12.80
N PRO A 187 -21.20 -43.29 12.28
CA PRO A 187 -20.81 -43.39 10.86
C PRO A 187 -20.29 -44.82 10.56
N GLU A 188 -20.12 -45.19 9.28
CA GLU A 188 -18.98 -46.00 8.81
C GLU A 188 -19.02 -46.16 7.27
N GLN A 189 -18.01 -45.61 6.61
CA GLN A 189 -17.61 -45.89 5.23
C GLN A 189 -17.05 -47.34 5.12
N PRO A 190 -16.96 -48.02 3.93
CA PRO A 190 -16.38 -47.42 2.72
C PRO A 190 -16.81 -47.95 1.32
N SER A 191 -16.22 -47.27 0.34
CA SER A 191 -15.67 -47.73 -0.95
C SER A 191 -16.57 -47.95 -2.18
N GLU A 192 -16.25 -47.11 -3.18
CA GLU A 192 -15.96 -47.41 -4.61
C GLU A 192 -17.08 -47.96 -5.51
N ASP A 193 -17.38 -47.25 -6.60
CA ASP A 193 -17.10 -47.65 -8.01
C ASP A 193 -18.07 -47.02 -9.04
N SER A 194 -17.52 -46.70 -10.22
CA SER A 194 -18.12 -46.75 -11.56
C SER A 194 -19.26 -45.77 -11.95
N THR A 195 -18.97 -44.68 -12.68
CA THR A 195 -18.86 -44.54 -14.15
C THR A 195 -20.16 -44.52 -14.97
N ALA A 196 -20.31 -43.41 -15.71
CA ALA A 196 -20.71 -43.28 -17.12
C ALA A 196 -22.18 -43.45 -17.56
N GLY A 197 -22.62 -42.48 -18.37
CA GLY A 197 -23.74 -42.55 -19.31
C GLY A 197 -24.46 -41.21 -19.40
N ASP A 198 -24.11 -40.32 -20.35
CA ASP A 198 -24.81 -40.11 -21.65
C ASP A 198 -26.05 -39.20 -21.42
N GLU A 199 -26.40 -38.14 -22.15
CA GLU A 199 -26.55 -38.00 -23.61
C GLU A 199 -26.77 -36.51 -24.02
N THR A 200 -26.45 -36.17 -25.28
CA THR A 200 -27.16 -35.22 -26.21
C THR A 200 -26.87 -33.69 -26.27
N GLN A 201 -25.99 -33.28 -27.21
CA GLN A 201 -26.21 -32.45 -28.45
C GLN A 201 -27.23 -31.25 -28.44
N VAL A 202 -27.13 -30.08 -29.11
CA VAL A 202 -26.49 -29.64 -30.39
C VAL A 202 -26.77 -28.14 -30.74
N ILE A 203 -26.03 -27.57 -31.73
CA ILE A 203 -26.10 -26.26 -32.46
C ILE A 203 -25.47 -25.03 -31.74
N GLY A 204 -24.50 -24.28 -32.26
CA GLY A 204 -23.97 -24.13 -33.62
C GLY A 204 -24.47 -22.84 -34.29
N ASN A 205 -23.76 -21.72 -34.14
CA ASN A 205 -23.81 -20.64 -35.14
C ASN A 205 -22.44 -19.98 -35.29
N VAL A 206 -21.85 -20.28 -36.45
CA VAL A 206 -20.69 -19.64 -37.05
C VAL A 206 -21.10 -18.28 -37.58
N GLY A 207 -20.31 -17.26 -37.27
CA GLY A 207 -20.33 -15.96 -37.90
C GLY A 207 -18.94 -15.36 -37.81
N GLU A 208 -18.09 -15.75 -38.76
CA GLU A 208 -16.80 -15.13 -39.05
C GLU A 208 -17.04 -13.69 -39.52
N ASP A 209 -16.38 -12.69 -38.93
CA ASP A 209 -15.81 -11.61 -39.75
C ASP A 209 -14.69 -10.83 -39.03
N ASP A 210 -13.75 -10.43 -39.87
CA ASP A 210 -12.42 -9.90 -39.64
C ASP A 210 -12.40 -8.48 -39.05
N THR A 211 -11.49 -8.21 -38.11
CA THR A 211 -10.66 -6.98 -38.14
C THR A 211 -9.42 -7.14 -37.27
N GLN A 212 -8.27 -7.11 -37.93
CA GLN A 212 -6.96 -7.01 -37.30
C GLN A 212 -6.65 -5.57 -36.89
N VAL A 213 -5.65 -5.44 -36.02
CA VAL A 213 -4.73 -4.31 -35.82
C VAL A 213 -5.14 -3.20 -34.82
N LEU A 214 -4.68 -3.32 -33.57
CA LEU A 214 -4.22 -2.16 -32.79
C LEU A 214 -2.74 -2.34 -32.41
N ARG A 215 -1.93 -1.56 -33.10
CA ARG A 215 -0.49 -1.39 -32.92
C ARG A 215 -0.18 -0.89 -31.50
N GLN A 216 0.91 -1.38 -30.93
CA GLN A 216 1.57 -0.73 -29.79
C GLN A 216 2.16 0.62 -30.24
N PRO A 217 1.91 1.74 -29.54
CA PRO A 217 2.72 2.93 -29.72
C PRO A 217 4.05 2.77 -28.97
N GLY A 218 5.16 2.87 -29.72
CA GLY A 218 6.51 3.05 -29.17
C GLY A 218 6.73 4.48 -28.64
N PRO A 219 7.86 4.74 -27.95
CA PRO A 219 8.10 5.99 -27.25
C PRO A 219 8.30 7.15 -28.23
N LEU A 220 7.61 8.26 -27.99
CA LEU A 220 7.78 9.52 -28.73
C LEU A 220 9.11 10.16 -28.32
N SER A 221 10.04 10.23 -29.27
CA SER A 221 11.05 11.28 -29.33
C SER A 221 10.34 12.59 -29.67
N ASP A 222 10.24 13.50 -28.70
CA ASP A 222 9.78 14.87 -28.95
C ASP A 222 10.92 15.68 -29.56
N SER A 223 10.76 15.97 -30.84
CA SER A 223 11.43 17.03 -31.58
C SER A 223 10.49 18.22 -31.73
N GLU A 224 11.09 19.41 -31.73
CA GLU A 224 10.59 20.71 -32.20
C GLU A 224 9.98 21.60 -31.10
N ASP A 225 10.72 22.59 -30.59
CA ASP A 225 11.03 23.86 -31.28
C ASP A 225 9.81 24.42 -32.04
N TYR A 226 8.78 24.83 -31.31
CA TYR A 226 7.67 25.58 -31.90
C TYR A 226 6.99 26.59 -30.96
N TRP A 227 7.71 27.28 -30.06
CA TRP A 227 7.14 28.45 -29.33
C TRP A 227 8.12 29.60 -29.03
N SER A 228 9.27 29.68 -29.68
CA SER A 228 10.17 30.84 -29.54
C SER A 228 9.91 31.84 -30.66
N THR A 229 8.87 32.67 -30.54
CA THR A 229 8.81 34.05 -31.08
C THR A 229 7.46 34.70 -30.78
N ARG A 230 7.27 35.16 -29.54
CA ARG A 230 6.44 36.34 -29.27
C ARG A 230 6.78 36.93 -27.90
N ASP A 231 7.07 38.23 -27.91
CA ASP A 231 7.13 39.15 -26.77
C ASP A 231 8.42 39.28 -25.93
N GLU A 232 9.39 40.01 -26.47
CA GLU A 232 10.05 41.12 -25.74
C GLU A 232 9.96 42.38 -26.63
N ARG A 233 9.02 43.31 -26.35
CA ARG A 233 9.26 44.57 -25.60
C ARG A 233 10.64 45.16 -25.93
N GLY A 234 10.73 46.20 -26.76
CA GLY A 234 10.29 47.53 -26.37
C GLY A 234 11.47 48.27 -25.73
N GLN A 235 12.31 48.88 -26.58
CA GLN A 235 13.02 50.15 -26.40
C GLN A 235 13.77 50.51 -27.69
#